data_AF-A0A931BSM5-F1
#
_entry.id   AF-A0A931BSM5-F1
#
_cell.length_a   1.000
_cell.length_b   1.000
_cell.length_c   1.000
_cell.angle_alpha   90.00
_cell.angle_beta   90.00
_cell.angle_gamma   90.00
#
_symmetry.space_group_name_H-M   'P 1'
#
loop_
_entity.id
_entity.type
_entity.pdbx_description
1 polymer ?
#
loop_
_entity_poly.entity_id
_entity_poly.type
_entity_poly.pdbx_seq_one_letter_code
_entity_poly.pdbx_strand_id
1 'polypeptide(L)'
;MKLTKLLGITTFLSYLVSVCILFTTNAHALQEVQYLSVTGYNIEGLAGQSRVMILNYLLPGLLMALFGLSLSKKYKAQTAGKIGSFIFVVSGISWMSFSFSPLYPNGTMNGFDFELLHYIKVFFAWGAGVIALILISSDSKEIGINKTIKWTGIAIAVLMVFEMLYYWFINYSGTISAVSWTVYFMWFALFATQKNLQPTKRILNPR
;
A
#
# COMPACT_ATOMS: atom_id res chain seq x y z
N MET A 1 -2.11 1.85 -20.87
CA MET A 1 -0.93 2.34 -20.10
C MET A 1 -1.22 3.64 -19.32
N LYS A 2 -1.81 4.67 -19.96
CA LYS A 2 -2.05 5.99 -19.34
C LYS A 2 -2.85 5.91 -18.03
N LEU A 3 -3.95 5.14 -17.99
CA LEU A 3 -4.77 4.97 -16.80
C LEU A 3 -3.99 4.42 -15.60
N THR A 4 -3.21 3.35 -15.77
CA THR A 4 -2.41 2.76 -14.67
C THR A 4 -1.37 3.74 -14.12
N LYS A 5 -0.78 4.58 -14.98
CA LYS A 5 0.17 5.62 -14.56
C LYS A 5 -0.52 6.72 -13.78
N LEU A 6 -1.67 7.19 -14.27
CA LEU A 6 -2.49 8.16 -13.56
C LEU A 6 -2.88 7.62 -12.18
N LEU A 7 -3.39 6.40 -12.12
CA LEU A 7 -3.73 5.72 -10.87
C LEU A 7 -2.54 5.67 -9.91
N GLY A 8 -1.35 5.28 -10.38
CA GLY A 8 -0.15 5.23 -9.54
C GLY A 8 0.24 6.59 -8.94
N ILE A 9 0.21 7.66 -9.74
CA ILE A 9 0.48 9.02 -9.25
C ILE A 9 -0.59 9.44 -8.25
N THR A 10 -1.86 9.23 -8.56
CA THR A 10 -2.97 9.63 -7.68
C THR A 10 -2.99 8.85 -6.37
N THR A 11 -2.62 7.56 -6.37
CA THR A 11 -2.52 6.77 -5.13
C THR A 11 -1.45 7.35 -4.22
N PHE A 12 -0.26 7.67 -4.76
CA PHE A 12 0.81 8.27 -3.99
C PHE A 12 0.43 9.65 -3.44
N LEU A 13 -0.13 10.53 -4.28
CA LEU A 13 -0.56 11.86 -3.85
C LEU A 13 -1.68 11.79 -2.81
N SER A 14 -2.65 10.88 -2.98
CA SER A 14 -3.70 10.66 -1.99
C SER A 14 -3.13 10.21 -0.65
N TYR A 15 -2.14 9.33 -0.66
CA TYR A 15 -1.44 8.91 0.56
C TYR A 15 -0.66 10.07 1.20
N LEU A 16 0.05 10.90 0.43
CA LEU A 16 0.74 12.07 0.99
C LEU A 16 -0.23 13.06 1.61
N VAL A 17 -1.36 13.33 0.96
CA VAL A 17 -2.42 14.19 1.52
C VAL A 17 -2.97 13.60 2.82
N SER A 18 -3.19 12.28 2.87
CA SER A 18 -3.59 11.55 4.09
C SER A 18 -2.61 11.79 5.23
N VAL A 19 -1.31 11.57 4.98
CA VAL A 19 -0.25 11.77 5.97
C VAL A 19 -0.22 13.23 6.44
N CYS A 20 -0.26 14.20 5.52
CA CYS A 20 -0.30 15.62 5.87
C CYS A 20 -1.50 15.98 6.74
N ILE A 21 -2.70 15.47 6.40
CA ILE A 21 -3.91 15.69 7.20
C ILE A 21 -3.74 15.14 8.62
N LEU A 22 -3.20 13.93 8.76
CA LEU A 22 -2.91 13.36 10.08
C LEU A 22 -1.97 14.26 10.90
N PHE A 23 -0.87 14.71 10.30
CA PHE A 23 0.07 15.64 10.93
C PHE A 23 -0.59 16.96 11.36
N THR A 24 -1.45 17.54 10.52
CA THR A 24 -2.09 18.84 10.83
C THR A 24 -3.23 18.73 11.85
N THR A 25 -3.95 17.60 11.86
CA THR A 25 -5.12 17.42 12.72
C THR A 25 -4.73 16.92 14.11
N ASN A 26 -3.71 16.07 14.21
CA ASN A 26 -3.20 15.59 15.49
C ASN A 26 -1.74 15.10 15.35
N ALA A 27 -0.76 15.96 15.62
CA ALA A 27 0.65 15.59 15.53
C ALA A 27 1.08 14.55 16.60
N HIS A 28 0.40 14.53 17.76
CA HIS A 28 0.64 13.57 18.85
C HIS A 28 0.24 12.14 18.46
N ALA A 29 -0.64 11.99 17.47
CA ALA A 29 -1.00 10.71 16.90
C ALA A 29 0.18 9.83 16.49
N LEU A 30 1.27 10.43 16.01
CA LEU A 30 2.43 9.67 15.54
C LEU A 30 3.31 9.17 16.68
N GLN A 31 3.13 9.72 17.88
CA GLN A 31 3.80 9.31 19.11
C GLN A 31 2.96 8.27 19.87
N GLU A 32 1.63 8.33 19.76
CA GLU A 32 0.67 7.46 20.48
C GLU A 32 0.34 6.14 19.74
N VAL A 33 0.61 6.06 18.43
CA VAL A 33 0.36 4.84 17.64
C VAL A 33 1.40 3.76 17.98
N GLN A 34 1.06 2.93 18.97
CA GLN A 34 1.84 1.78 19.43
C GLN A 34 1.71 0.53 18.56
N TYR A 35 0.79 0.50 17.59
CA TYR A 35 0.58 -0.61 16.65
C TYR A 35 0.99 -0.14 15.25
N LEU A 36 1.57 -1.01 14.39
CA LEU A 36 2.03 -0.67 13.02
C LEU A 36 1.22 0.48 12.40
N SER A 37 1.88 1.57 11.96
CA SER A 37 1.23 2.82 11.51
C SER A 37 0.54 2.72 10.14
N VAL A 38 -0.25 1.68 9.92
CA VAL A 38 -1.57 1.98 9.35
C VAL A 38 -2.25 2.81 10.42
N THR A 39 -1.95 4.12 10.43
CA THR A 39 -2.30 5.09 11.48
C THR A 39 -3.69 4.74 11.89
N GLY A 40 -3.85 4.04 13.01
CA GLY A 40 -5.18 3.68 13.46
C GLY A 40 -5.86 5.01 13.65
N TYR A 41 -7.14 5.08 13.31
CA TYR A 41 -8.03 6.13 13.77
C TYR A 41 -8.20 6.13 15.31
N ASN A 42 -7.17 5.67 16.02
CA ASN A 42 -7.10 5.32 17.43
C ASN A 42 -6.46 6.45 18.23
N ILE A 43 -6.67 7.68 17.77
CA ILE A 43 -6.25 8.86 18.49
C ILE A 43 -7.53 9.50 18.98
N GLU A 44 -7.68 9.60 20.30
CA GLU A 44 -8.73 10.41 20.92
C GLU A 44 -8.70 11.80 20.26
N GLY A 45 -9.79 12.16 19.57
CA GLY A 45 -9.91 13.43 18.82
C GLY A 45 -10.27 13.32 17.33
N LEU A 46 -10.24 12.12 16.72
CA LEU A 46 -10.68 11.93 15.32
C LEU A 46 -12.12 11.42 15.17
N ALA A 47 -12.78 11.05 16.27
CA ALA A 47 -14.19 10.61 16.26
C ALA A 47 -15.09 11.65 15.57
N GLY A 48 -15.90 11.22 14.60
CA GLY A 48 -16.80 12.09 13.83
C GLY A 48 -16.16 12.82 12.63
N GLN A 49 -14.84 12.73 12.42
CA GLN A 49 -14.18 13.39 11.28
C GLN A 49 -14.21 12.55 9.99
N SER A 50 -15.38 12.40 9.38
CA SER A 50 -15.60 11.62 8.14
C SER A 50 -14.59 11.91 7.00
N ARG A 51 -14.05 13.13 6.93
CA ARG A 51 -13.01 13.53 5.99
C ARG A 51 -11.71 12.75 6.17
N VAL A 52 -11.28 12.52 7.41
CA VAL A 52 -10.05 11.78 7.74
C VAL A 52 -10.23 10.31 7.39
N MET A 53 -11.39 9.72 7.66
CA MET A 53 -11.71 8.35 7.24
C MET A 53 -11.65 8.16 5.72
N ILE A 54 -12.22 9.11 4.97
CA ILE A 54 -12.27 9.03 3.50
C ILE A 54 -10.87 9.23 2.92
N LEU A 55 -10.15 10.25 3.35
CA LEU A 55 -8.88 10.64 2.75
C LEU A 55 -7.72 9.71 3.17
N ASN A 56 -7.80 9.07 4.33
CA ASN A 56 -6.70 8.24 4.83
C ASN A 56 -6.82 6.76 4.47
N TYR A 57 -8.04 6.22 4.39
CA TYR A 57 -8.22 4.80 4.09
C TYR A 57 -9.08 4.53 2.88
N LEU A 58 -10.25 5.17 2.76
CA LEU A 58 -11.17 4.85 1.67
C LEU A 58 -10.56 5.18 0.31
N LEU A 59 -10.07 6.41 0.14
CA LEU A 59 -9.56 6.90 -1.14
C LEU A 59 -8.21 6.23 -1.52
N PRO A 60 -7.18 6.16 -0.65
CA PRO A 60 -5.94 5.47 -0.98
C PRO A 60 -6.16 3.98 -1.27
N GLY A 61 -6.99 3.30 -0.48
CA GLY A 61 -7.30 1.89 -0.68
C GLY A 61 -8.07 1.62 -1.97
N LEU A 62 -9.04 2.47 -2.32
CA LEU A 62 -9.77 2.39 -3.59
C LEU A 62 -8.82 2.60 -4.78
N LEU A 63 -7.96 3.62 -4.73
CA LEU A 63 -7.00 3.89 -5.80
C LEU A 63 -5.98 2.76 -5.94
N MET A 64 -5.55 2.16 -4.84
CA MET A 64 -4.68 0.97 -4.83
C MET A 64 -5.37 -0.24 -5.47
N ALA A 65 -6.64 -0.49 -5.15
CA ALA A 65 -7.43 -1.56 -5.75
C ALA A 65 -7.64 -1.34 -7.25
N LEU A 66 -8.01 -0.12 -7.67
CA LEU A 66 -8.15 0.23 -9.09
C LEU A 66 -6.82 0.12 -9.84
N PHE A 67 -5.71 0.48 -9.19
CA PHE A 67 -4.36 0.29 -9.75
C PHE A 67 -4.07 -1.20 -9.99
N GLY A 68 -4.31 -2.06 -9.01
CA GLY A 68 -4.15 -3.53 -9.15
C GLY A 68 -5.01 -4.11 -10.27
N LEU A 69 -6.29 -3.72 -10.35
CA LEU A 69 -7.19 -4.11 -11.44
C LEU A 69 -6.72 -3.60 -12.82
N SER A 70 -6.16 -2.38 -12.88
CA SER A 70 -5.60 -1.83 -14.11
C SER A 70 -4.34 -2.58 -14.55
N LEU A 71 -3.54 -3.02 -13.58
CA LEU A 71 -2.30 -3.75 -13.81
C LEU A 71 -2.55 -5.18 -14.27
N SER A 72 -3.54 -5.87 -13.68
CA SER A 72 -3.88 -7.26 -14.03
C SER A 72 -4.30 -7.43 -15.49
N LYS A 73 -4.90 -6.39 -16.09
CA LYS A 73 -5.26 -6.34 -17.52
C LYS A 73 -4.05 -6.33 -18.46
N LYS A 74 -2.85 -5.99 -17.97
CA LYS A 74 -1.62 -5.95 -18.77
C LYS A 74 -0.85 -7.26 -18.76
N TYR A 75 -1.07 -8.08 -17.74
CA TYR A 75 -0.44 -9.39 -17.63
C TYR A 75 -1.25 -10.46 -18.38
N LYS A 76 -0.53 -11.37 -19.02
CA LYS A 76 -1.05 -12.61 -19.60
C LYS A 76 -1.67 -13.47 -18.51
N ALA A 77 -2.54 -14.40 -18.90
CA ALA A 77 -3.10 -15.36 -17.96
C ALA A 77 -1.96 -16.19 -17.33
N GLN A 78 -2.14 -16.57 -16.05
CA GLN A 78 -1.24 -17.49 -15.31
C GLN A 78 0.16 -16.96 -14.99
N THR A 79 0.40 -15.66 -15.02
CA THR A 79 1.70 -15.10 -14.63
C THR A 79 1.73 -14.67 -13.16
N ALA A 80 2.91 -14.70 -12.55
CA ALA A 80 3.12 -14.26 -11.18
C ALA A 80 2.70 -12.80 -10.99
N GLY A 81 2.98 -11.94 -11.96
CA GLY A 81 2.57 -10.54 -11.92
C GLY A 81 1.06 -10.35 -11.95
N LYS A 82 0.31 -11.23 -12.64
CA LYS A 82 -1.16 -11.21 -12.62
C LYS A 82 -1.73 -11.59 -11.26
N ILE A 83 -1.20 -12.65 -10.66
CA ILE A 83 -1.58 -13.09 -9.30
C ILE A 83 -1.26 -11.96 -8.30
N GLY A 84 -0.04 -11.40 -8.37
CA GLY A 84 0.37 -10.26 -7.56
C GLY A 84 -0.56 -9.07 -7.71
N SER A 85 -1.01 -8.76 -8.93
CA SER A 85 -1.96 -7.67 -9.18
C SER A 85 -3.30 -7.89 -8.47
N PHE A 86 -3.82 -9.13 -8.40
CA PHE A 86 -5.04 -9.44 -7.66
C PHE A 86 -4.83 -9.41 -6.15
N ILE A 87 -3.69 -9.92 -5.65
CA ILE A 87 -3.33 -9.80 -4.23
C ILE A 87 -3.24 -8.33 -3.82
N PHE A 88 -2.77 -7.45 -4.72
CA PHE A 88 -2.76 -6.01 -4.50
C PHE A 88 -4.16 -5.39 -4.37
N VAL A 89 -5.14 -5.93 -5.10
CA VAL A 89 -6.56 -5.54 -4.93
C VAL A 89 -7.04 -5.91 -3.53
N VAL A 90 -6.70 -7.11 -3.04
CA VAL A 90 -7.03 -7.55 -1.68
C VAL A 90 -6.39 -6.63 -0.63
N SER A 91 -5.13 -6.27 -0.81
CA SER A 91 -4.44 -5.28 0.03
C SER A 91 -5.19 -3.93 0.04
N GLY A 92 -5.65 -3.46 -1.12
CA GLY A 92 -6.42 -2.22 -1.26
C GLY A 92 -7.76 -2.25 -0.54
N ILE A 93 -8.52 -3.33 -0.71
CA ILE A 93 -9.81 -3.54 -0.05
C ILE A 93 -9.60 -3.66 1.48
N SER A 94 -8.57 -4.37 1.91
CA SER A 94 -8.21 -4.49 3.32
C SER A 94 -7.84 -3.13 3.92
N TRP A 95 -7.11 -2.29 3.19
CA TRP A 95 -6.84 -0.91 3.59
C TRP A 95 -8.13 -0.09 3.72
N MET A 96 -9.06 -0.18 2.76
CA MET A 96 -10.37 0.49 2.86
C MET A 96 -11.17 0.04 4.08
N SER A 97 -11.00 -1.20 4.54
CA SER A 97 -11.72 -1.74 5.70
C SER A 97 -11.42 -1.00 7.01
N PHE A 98 -10.34 -0.22 7.08
CA PHE A 98 -10.05 0.67 8.21
C PHE A 98 -11.00 1.87 8.27
N SER A 99 -11.66 2.25 7.17
CA SER A 99 -12.72 3.28 7.19
C SER A 99 -14.03 2.77 7.79
N PHE A 100 -14.30 1.47 7.80
CA PHE A 100 -15.64 0.95 8.14
C PHE A 100 -15.74 0.33 9.53
N SER A 101 -14.63 0.26 10.28
CA SER A 101 -14.66 -0.24 11.65
C SER A 101 -14.29 0.88 12.60
N PRO A 102 -15.21 1.27 13.51
CA PRO A 102 -14.85 2.16 14.60
C PRO A 102 -13.78 1.47 15.45
N LEU A 103 -12.69 2.18 15.73
CA LEU A 103 -11.57 1.64 16.48
C LEU A 103 -11.80 1.69 18.01
N TYR A 104 -12.88 2.33 18.45
CA TYR A 104 -13.47 2.13 19.78
C TYR A 104 -14.87 1.51 19.62
N PRO A 105 -15.06 0.22 19.91
CA PRO A 105 -16.39 -0.24 20.23
C PRO A 105 -16.73 0.43 21.57
N ASN A 106 -17.70 1.32 21.57
CA ASN A 106 -18.32 1.77 22.81
C ASN A 106 -18.79 0.53 23.59
N GLY A 107 -17.96 0.01 24.50
CA GLY A 107 -18.28 -1.00 25.51
C GLY A 107 -18.83 -2.36 25.06
N THR A 108 -18.90 -2.70 23.76
CA THR A 108 -19.61 -3.91 23.28
C THR A 108 -18.75 -5.03 22.70
N MET A 109 -17.47 -4.77 22.38
CA MET A 109 -16.54 -5.79 21.90
C MET A 109 -15.46 -6.01 22.98
N ASN A 110 -15.18 -7.27 23.33
CA ASN A 110 -14.09 -7.57 24.25
C ASN A 110 -12.77 -7.08 23.64
N GLY A 111 -11.87 -6.49 24.45
CA GLY A 111 -10.61 -5.90 23.96
C GLY A 111 -9.77 -6.88 23.14
N PHE A 112 -9.85 -8.18 23.44
CA PHE A 112 -9.20 -9.25 22.68
C PHE A 112 -9.72 -9.41 21.24
N ASP A 113 -11.04 -9.38 21.04
CA ASP A 113 -11.65 -9.57 19.70
C ASP A 113 -11.30 -8.41 18.77
N PHE A 114 -11.20 -7.21 19.34
CA PHE A 114 -10.77 -6.01 18.66
C PHE A 114 -9.31 -6.07 18.19
N GLU A 115 -8.39 -6.42 19.10
CA GLU A 115 -6.97 -6.56 18.78
C GLU A 115 -6.73 -7.61 17.71
N LEU A 116 -7.38 -8.77 17.82
CA LEU A 116 -7.29 -9.84 16.83
C LEU A 116 -7.77 -9.38 15.44
N LEU A 117 -8.93 -8.72 15.37
CA LEU A 117 -9.45 -8.18 14.11
C LEU A 117 -8.52 -7.13 13.51
N HIS A 118 -7.93 -6.27 14.35
CA HIS A 118 -6.95 -5.28 13.93
C HIS A 118 -5.71 -5.93 13.30
N TYR A 119 -5.13 -6.93 13.97
CA TYR A 119 -3.96 -7.66 13.44
C TYR A 119 -4.27 -8.37 12.13
N ILE A 120 -5.45 -8.98 11.99
CA ILE A 120 -5.88 -9.62 10.74
C ILE A 120 -5.94 -8.58 9.61
N LYS A 121 -6.54 -7.42 9.85
CA LYS A 121 -6.62 -6.35 8.84
C LYS A 121 -5.24 -5.82 8.46
N VAL A 122 -4.36 -5.58 9.44
CA VAL A 122 -2.99 -5.14 9.17
C VAL A 122 -2.26 -6.20 8.35
N PHE A 123 -2.37 -7.48 8.72
CA PHE A 123 -1.76 -8.58 7.97
C PHE A 123 -2.23 -8.64 6.52
N PHE A 124 -3.53 -8.46 6.25
CA PHE A 124 -4.03 -8.43 4.88
C PHE A 124 -3.64 -7.15 4.13
N ALA A 125 -3.67 -5.98 4.75
CA ALA A 125 -3.29 -4.74 4.09
C ALA A 125 -1.78 -4.72 3.77
N TRP A 126 -0.95 -4.98 4.77
CA TRP A 126 0.51 -5.00 4.67
C TRP A 126 1.02 -6.26 3.95
N GLY A 127 0.70 -7.45 4.47
CA GLY A 127 1.27 -8.71 3.99
C GLY A 127 0.88 -9.01 2.55
N ALA A 128 -0.38 -8.81 2.18
CA ALA A 128 -0.79 -8.92 0.79
C ALA A 128 -0.10 -7.86 -0.08
N GLY A 129 0.06 -6.63 0.41
CA GLY A 129 0.77 -5.56 -0.30
C GLY A 129 2.23 -5.92 -0.61
N VAL A 130 2.96 -6.44 0.38
CA VAL A 130 4.35 -6.89 0.25
C VAL A 130 4.46 -8.05 -0.74
N ILE A 131 3.65 -9.11 -0.58
CA ILE A 131 3.67 -10.28 -1.46
C ILE A 131 3.35 -9.86 -2.90
N ALA A 132 2.33 -9.05 -3.09
CA ALA A 132 1.96 -8.52 -4.40
C ALA A 132 3.09 -7.71 -5.05
N LEU A 133 3.75 -6.84 -4.29
CA LEU A 133 4.87 -6.04 -4.78
C LEU A 133 6.04 -6.91 -5.27
N ILE A 134 6.38 -7.98 -4.53
CA ILE A 134 7.39 -8.96 -4.92
C ILE A 134 6.99 -9.62 -6.24
N LEU A 135 5.77 -10.15 -6.32
CA LEU A 135 5.28 -10.87 -7.49
C LEU A 135 5.24 -9.97 -8.74
N ILE A 136 4.68 -8.76 -8.63
CA ILE A 136 4.64 -7.76 -9.71
C ILE A 136 6.06 -7.36 -10.14
N SER A 137 6.97 -7.13 -9.20
CA SER A 137 8.34 -6.71 -9.52
C SER A 137 9.14 -7.84 -10.16
N SER A 138 8.92 -9.09 -9.73
CA SER A 138 9.60 -10.27 -10.27
C SER A 138 9.34 -10.45 -11.78
N ASP A 139 8.11 -10.17 -12.20
CA ASP A 139 7.58 -10.36 -13.57
C ASP A 139 7.64 -9.08 -14.44
N SER A 140 8.49 -8.14 -14.04
CA SER A 140 8.69 -6.82 -14.65
C SER A 140 8.91 -6.80 -16.17
N LYS A 141 9.46 -7.88 -16.75
CA LYS A 141 9.71 -7.95 -18.20
C LYS A 141 8.41 -7.92 -19.01
N GLU A 142 7.35 -8.53 -18.49
CA GLU A 142 6.09 -8.69 -19.24
C GLU A 142 5.36 -7.37 -19.47
N ILE A 143 5.42 -6.48 -18.48
CA ILE A 143 4.77 -5.17 -18.52
C ILE A 143 5.73 -4.02 -18.83
N GLY A 144 6.97 -4.33 -19.24
CA GLY A 144 7.96 -3.35 -19.67
C GLY A 144 8.51 -2.48 -18.55
N ILE A 145 8.47 -2.94 -17.30
CA ILE A 145 9.15 -2.28 -16.18
C ILE A 145 10.66 -2.37 -16.39
N ASN A 146 11.38 -1.25 -16.19
CA ASN A 146 12.85 -1.26 -16.25
C ASN A 146 13.47 -2.02 -15.06
N LYS A 147 14.74 -2.45 -15.21
CA LYS A 147 15.45 -3.17 -14.15
C LYS A 147 15.53 -2.38 -12.84
N THR A 148 15.68 -1.05 -12.91
CA THR A 148 15.76 -0.19 -11.72
C THR A 148 14.51 -0.32 -10.86
N ILE A 149 13.31 -0.14 -11.44
CA ILE A 149 12.06 -0.15 -10.67
C ILE A 149 11.66 -1.56 -10.24
N LYS A 150 12.07 -2.59 -10.98
CA LYS A 150 12.05 -3.97 -10.48
C LYS A 150 12.77 -4.06 -9.13
N TRP A 151 14.05 -3.66 -9.11
CA TRP A 151 14.88 -3.83 -7.92
C TRP A 151 14.47 -2.89 -6.79
N THR A 152 14.03 -1.67 -7.12
CA THR A 152 13.43 -0.76 -6.15
C THR A 152 12.17 -1.36 -5.52
N GLY A 153 11.28 -1.98 -6.30
CA GLY A 153 10.09 -2.65 -5.76
C GLY A 153 10.43 -3.81 -4.81
N ILE A 154 11.42 -4.63 -5.18
CA ILE A 154 11.90 -5.72 -4.31
C ILE A 154 12.54 -5.16 -3.02
N ALA A 155 13.38 -4.13 -3.13
CA ALA A 155 14.03 -3.51 -1.98
C ALA A 155 13.00 -2.89 -1.02
N ILE A 156 11.97 -2.23 -1.56
CA ILE A 156 10.85 -1.70 -0.78
C ILE A 156 10.09 -2.83 -0.08
N ALA A 157 9.79 -3.93 -0.76
CA ALA A 157 9.13 -5.08 -0.14
C ALA A 157 9.96 -5.66 1.02
N VAL A 158 11.28 -5.79 0.83
CA VAL A 158 12.20 -6.24 1.88
C VAL A 158 12.23 -5.26 3.06
N LEU A 159 12.25 -3.96 2.79
CA LEU A 159 12.17 -2.93 3.83
C LEU A 159 10.88 -3.03 4.64
N MET A 160 9.74 -3.27 3.97
CA MET A 160 8.45 -3.48 4.65
C MET A 160 8.44 -4.76 5.51
N VAL A 161 9.18 -5.81 5.12
CA VAL A 161 9.40 -7.00 5.97
C VAL A 161 10.21 -6.64 7.22
N PHE A 162 11.29 -5.89 7.04
CA PHE A 162 12.10 -5.43 8.18
C PHE A 162 11.34 -4.49 9.12
N GLU A 163 10.42 -3.68 8.60
CA GLU A 163 9.51 -2.85 9.42
C GLU A 163 8.75 -3.72 10.44
N MET A 164 8.14 -4.81 9.98
CA MET A 164 7.37 -5.72 10.83
C MET A 164 8.25 -6.44 11.86
N LEU A 165 9.47 -6.84 11.47
CA LEU A 165 10.42 -7.43 12.41
C LEU A 165 10.84 -6.41 13.46
N TYR A 166 11.16 -5.17 13.04
CA TYR A 166 11.56 -4.10 13.94
C TYR A 166 10.45 -3.77 14.95
N TYR A 167 9.19 -3.81 14.51
CA TYR A 167 8.01 -3.69 15.38
C TYR A 167 7.96 -4.76 16.48
N TRP A 168 8.35 -6.01 16.18
CA TRP A 168 8.33 -7.10 17.16
C TRP A 168 9.50 -7.09 18.14
N PHE A 169 10.65 -6.50 17.78
CA PHE A 169 11.86 -6.58 18.59
C PHE A 169 12.21 -5.30 19.37
N ILE A 170 11.71 -4.14 18.96
CA ILE A 170 12.12 -2.83 19.51
C ILE A 170 10.89 -1.95 19.77
N ASN A 171 10.96 -1.07 20.79
CA ASN A 171 9.96 -0.04 21.04
C ASN A 171 9.76 0.82 19.79
N TYR A 172 8.67 0.54 19.09
CA TYR A 172 8.39 1.01 17.74
C TYR A 172 7.67 2.36 17.77
N SER A 173 8.10 3.32 16.95
CA SER A 173 7.42 4.61 16.82
C SER A 173 6.55 4.67 15.57
N GLY A 174 5.39 5.33 15.68
CA GLY A 174 4.52 5.61 14.53
C GLY A 174 5.23 6.38 13.41
N THR A 175 6.27 7.17 13.73
CA THR A 175 7.10 7.88 12.74
C THR A 175 7.87 6.94 11.82
N ILE A 176 8.51 5.89 12.36
CA ILE A 176 9.27 4.93 11.53
C ILE A 176 8.34 4.26 10.52
N SER A 177 7.14 3.90 10.96
CA SER A 177 6.16 3.31 10.09
C SER A 177 5.62 4.28 9.04
N ALA A 178 5.36 5.53 9.39
CA ALA A 178 4.94 6.54 8.42
C ALA A 178 5.99 6.70 7.31
N VAL A 179 7.29 6.64 7.66
CA VAL A 179 8.39 6.63 6.69
C VAL A 179 8.36 5.37 5.82
N SER A 180 8.23 4.18 6.41
CA SER A 180 8.15 2.91 5.67
C SER A 180 6.98 2.88 4.69
N TRP A 181 5.78 3.28 5.13
CA TRP A 181 4.62 3.41 4.26
C TRP A 181 4.80 4.48 3.19
N THR A 182 5.46 5.60 3.49
CA THR A 182 5.79 6.62 2.47
C THR A 182 6.69 6.04 1.39
N VAL A 183 7.72 5.28 1.78
CA VAL A 183 8.61 4.59 0.86
C VAL A 183 7.83 3.54 0.05
N TYR A 184 6.91 2.81 0.66
CA TYR A 184 6.01 1.87 -0.02
C TYR A 184 5.12 2.55 -1.08
N PHE A 185 4.41 3.61 -0.70
CA PHE A 185 3.52 4.34 -1.60
C PHE A 185 4.30 5.09 -2.70
N MET A 186 5.55 5.49 -2.46
CA MET A 186 6.43 6.09 -3.48
C MET A 186 6.66 5.14 -4.67
N TRP A 187 6.62 3.82 -4.46
CA TRP A 187 6.74 2.85 -5.56
C TRP A 187 5.68 3.05 -6.65
N PHE A 188 4.46 3.45 -6.28
CA PHE A 188 3.37 3.71 -7.25
C PHE A 188 3.71 4.88 -8.18
N ALA A 189 4.30 5.95 -7.63
CA ALA A 189 4.78 7.08 -8.40
C ALA A 189 5.96 6.69 -9.30
N LEU A 190 6.93 5.93 -8.77
CA LEU A 190 8.04 5.41 -9.57
C LEU A 190 7.58 4.50 -10.70
N PHE A 191 6.60 3.63 -10.45
CA PHE A 191 6.00 2.80 -11.47
C PHE A 191 5.34 3.65 -12.56
N ALA A 192 4.66 4.74 -12.19
CA ALA A 192 3.97 5.60 -13.13
C ALA A 192 4.91 6.40 -14.06
N THR A 193 6.12 6.73 -13.60
CA THR A 193 7.10 7.52 -14.36
C THR A 193 7.87 6.70 -15.41
N GLN A 194 7.68 5.39 -15.45
CA GLN A 194 8.33 4.51 -16.42
C GLN A 194 8.06 4.95 -17.85
N LYS A 195 9.11 5.27 -18.62
CA LYS A 195 8.97 5.42 -20.07
C LYS A 195 8.60 4.05 -20.65
N ASN A 196 7.58 4.02 -21.51
CA ASN A 196 7.29 2.81 -22.29
C ASN A 196 8.54 2.56 -23.14
N LEU A 197 9.41 1.64 -22.71
CA LEU A 197 10.37 1.09 -23.63
C LEU A 197 9.52 0.35 -24.66
N GLN A 198 9.48 0.90 -25.88
CA GLN A 198 8.80 0.26 -26.98
C GLN A 198 9.22 -1.21 -27.02
N PRO A 199 8.32 -2.14 -27.39
CA PRO A 199 8.73 -3.50 -27.62
C PRO A 199 9.92 -3.43 -28.57
N THR A 200 11.10 -3.86 -28.12
CA THR A 200 12.25 -4.06 -29.00
C THR A 200 11.71 -4.94 -30.10
N LYS A 201 11.43 -4.35 -31.27
CA LYS A 201 11.15 -5.12 -32.47
C LYS A 201 12.37 -6.02 -32.56
N ARG A 202 12.18 -7.33 -32.35
CA ARG A 202 13.16 -8.31 -32.81
C ARG A 202 13.32 -7.96 -34.27
N ILE A 203 14.44 -7.32 -34.60
CA ILE A 203 14.96 -7.33 -35.95
C ILE A 203 15.23 -8.82 -36.15
N LEU A 204 14.27 -9.50 -36.78
CA LEU A 204 14.50 -10.80 -37.37
C LEU A 204 15.66 -10.54 -38.32
N ASN A 205 16.87 -10.96 -37.95
CA ASN A 205 17.96 -11.06 -38.89
C ASN A 205 17.59 -12.22 -39.83
N PRO A 206 17.34 -11.96 -41.12
CA PRO A 206 17.42 -13.04 -42.09
C PRO A 206 18.91 -13.26 -42.36
N ARG A 207 19.47 -14.33 -41.80
CA ARG A 207 20.67 -14.98 -42.34
C ARG A 207 20.42 -16.47 -42.34
#